data_AF-A0AA42WB34-F1
#
_entry.id   AF-A0AA42WB34-F1
#
_cell.length_a   1.000
_cell.length_b   1.000
_cell.length_c   1.000
_cell.angle_alpha   90.00
_cell.angle_beta   90.00
_cell.angle_gamma   90.00
#
_symmetry.space_group_name_H-M   'P 1'
#
loop_
_entity.id
_entity.type
_entity.pdbx_description
1 polymer ?
#
loop_
_entity_poly.entity_id
_entity_poly.type
_entity_poly.pdbx_seq_one_letter_code
_entity_poly.pdbx_strand_id
1 'polypeptide(L)'
;MTTLVTPLPSDILRSIDANAADGFQALRVAVRDAGPIDEATRELVLIAAFATAGNEIAVRAHTERALGLGVTEAALRHAVLLTLGATTTLIQTVNGLKWIQEAAQAVQGQQHG
;
A
#
# COMPACT_ATOMS: atom_id res chain seq x y z
N MET A 1 10.08 21.60 17.16
CA MET A 1 10.37 21.06 15.82
C MET A 1 9.03 20.68 15.20
N THR A 2 8.55 21.44 14.22
CA THR A 2 7.28 21.14 13.54
C THR A 2 7.54 20.02 12.56
N THR A 3 7.00 18.84 12.81
CA THR A 3 7.05 17.72 11.87
C THR A 3 6.25 18.11 10.63
N LEU A 4 6.91 18.24 9.49
CA LEU A 4 6.22 18.43 8.21
C LEU A 4 5.50 17.11 7.89
N VAL A 5 4.18 17.09 8.04
CA VAL A 5 3.36 15.98 7.55
C VAL A 5 3.31 16.10 6.03
N THR A 6 3.90 15.13 5.34
CA THR A 6 3.78 15.04 3.88
C THR A 6 2.30 14.79 3.53
N PRO A 7 1.64 15.66 2.76
CA PRO A 7 0.23 15.49 2.40
C PRO A 7 0.05 14.22 1.57
N LEU A 8 -1.10 13.53 1.73
CA LEU A 8 -1.39 12.37 0.91
C LEU A 8 -1.58 12.81 -0.56
N PRO A 9 -1.26 11.96 -1.55
CA PRO A 9 -1.53 12.27 -2.95
C PRO A 9 -2.99 12.66 -3.23
N SER A 10 -3.95 12.09 -2.49
CA SER A 10 -5.36 12.46 -2.55
C SER A 10 -5.65 13.87 -2.04
N ASP A 11 -4.92 14.34 -1.03
CA ASP A 11 -5.08 15.69 -0.47
C ASP A 11 -4.52 16.73 -1.46
N ILE A 12 -3.41 16.39 -2.11
CA ILE A 12 -2.84 17.20 -3.20
C ILE A 12 -3.82 17.26 -4.38
N LEU A 13 -4.40 16.13 -4.78
CA LEU A 13 -5.40 16.12 -5.85
C LEU A 13 -6.59 17.02 -5.50
N ARG A 14 -7.10 16.92 -4.27
CA ARG A 14 -8.24 17.73 -3.81
C ARG A 14 -7.94 19.22 -3.74
N SER A 15 -6.71 19.62 -3.39
CA SER A 15 -6.33 21.03 -3.35
C SER A 15 -6.22 21.66 -4.75
N ILE A 16 -6.00 20.84 -5.78
CA ILE A 16 -5.95 21.27 -7.18
C ILE A 16 -7.33 21.21 -7.84
N ASP A 17 -8.05 20.10 -7.67
CA ASP A 17 -9.38 19.87 -8.25
C ASP A 17 -10.22 18.95 -7.35
N ALA A 18 -11.21 19.54 -6.67
CA ALA A 18 -12.12 18.81 -5.79
C ALA A 18 -13.02 17.82 -6.53
N ASN A 19 -13.46 18.13 -7.76
CA ASN A 19 -14.33 17.25 -8.53
C ASN A 19 -13.57 16.00 -9.00
N ALA A 20 -12.32 16.18 -9.44
CA ALA A 20 -11.45 15.06 -9.79
C ALA A 20 -11.16 14.17 -8.57
N ALA A 21 -10.93 14.78 -7.39
CA ALA A 21 -10.73 14.04 -6.15
C ALA A 21 -11.98 13.24 -5.73
N ASP A 22 -13.17 13.84 -5.83
CA ASP A 22 -14.44 13.18 -5.51
C ASP A 22 -14.72 12.03 -6.48
N GLY A 23 -14.51 12.24 -7.78
CA GLY A 23 -14.64 11.19 -8.79
C GLY A 23 -13.67 10.02 -8.57
N PHE A 24 -12.41 10.32 -8.23
CA PHE A 24 -11.43 9.28 -7.91
C PHE A 24 -11.82 8.50 -6.65
N GLN A 25 -12.29 9.17 -5.60
CA GLN A 25 -12.74 8.49 -4.38
C GLN A 25 -13.97 7.62 -4.64
N ALA A 26 -14.93 8.10 -5.41
CA ALA A 26 -16.11 7.33 -5.81
C ALA A 26 -15.73 6.08 -6.60
N LEU A 27 -14.80 6.19 -7.54
CA LEU A 27 -14.26 5.04 -8.29
C LEU A 27 -13.64 4.00 -7.34
N ARG A 28 -12.80 4.43 -6.39
CA ARG A 28 -12.15 3.50 -5.44
C ARG A 28 -13.16 2.76 -4.58
N VAL A 29 -14.19 3.45 -4.09
CA VAL A 29 -15.28 2.83 -3.31
C VAL A 29 -16.03 1.82 -4.15
N ALA A 30 -16.45 2.19 -5.37
CA ALA A 30 -17.17 1.30 -6.26
C ALA A 30 -16.38 0.04 -6.59
N VAL A 31 -15.08 0.16 -6.91
CA VAL A 31 -14.21 -1.00 -7.18
C VAL A 31 -14.01 -1.88 -5.95
N ARG A 32 -13.81 -1.26 -4.77
CA ARG A 32 -13.65 -1.99 -3.50
C ARG A 32 -14.88 -2.84 -3.18
N ASP A 33 -16.07 -2.32 -3.43
CA ASP A 33 -17.34 -2.93 -3.03
C ASP A 33 -17.93 -3.87 -4.10
N ALA A 34 -17.34 -3.92 -5.31
CA ALA A 34 -17.85 -4.70 -6.43
C ALA A 34 -17.55 -6.20 -6.38
N GLY A 35 -16.54 -6.64 -5.61
CA GLY A 35 -15.95 -7.97 -5.74
C GLY A 35 -16.14 -8.88 -4.53
N PRO A 36 -15.98 -10.21 -4.69
CA PRO A 36 -16.08 -11.18 -3.62
C PRO A 36 -14.80 -11.28 -2.76
N ILE A 37 -13.78 -10.47 -3.05
CA ILE A 37 -12.47 -10.53 -2.40
C ILE A 37 -12.54 -9.75 -1.09
N ASP A 38 -12.19 -10.44 0.00
CA ASP A 38 -12.12 -9.81 1.32
C ASP A 38 -11.02 -8.75 1.42
N GLU A 39 -11.08 -7.97 2.49
CA GLU A 39 -10.19 -6.83 2.68
C GLU A 39 -8.72 -7.22 2.84
N ALA A 40 -8.42 -8.31 3.56
CA ALA A 40 -7.06 -8.80 3.75
C ALA A 40 -6.44 -9.26 2.41
N THR A 41 -7.19 -10.03 1.63
CA THR A 41 -6.77 -10.53 0.32
C THR A 41 -6.61 -9.39 -0.67
N ARG A 42 -7.50 -8.40 -0.64
CA ARG A 42 -7.38 -7.19 -1.47
C ARG A 42 -6.07 -6.45 -1.22
N GLU A 43 -5.68 -6.26 0.05
CA GLU A 43 -4.42 -5.59 0.38
C GLU A 43 -3.20 -6.38 -0.12
N LEU A 44 -3.20 -7.71 -0.03
CA LEU A 44 -2.15 -8.56 -0.61
C LEU A 44 -1.99 -8.34 -2.12
N VAL A 45 -3.11 -8.33 -2.86
CA VAL A 45 -3.12 -8.10 -4.31
C VAL A 45 -2.59 -6.71 -4.66
N LEU A 46 -3.06 -5.68 -3.95
CA LEU A 46 -2.65 -4.30 -4.19
C LEU A 46 -1.17 -4.07 -3.88
N ILE A 47 -0.66 -4.59 -2.77
CA ILE A 47 0.75 -4.45 -2.38
C ILE A 47 1.66 -5.10 -3.44
N ALA A 48 1.34 -6.32 -3.90
CA ALA A 48 2.09 -6.98 -4.96
C ALA A 48 2.08 -6.16 -6.28
N ALA A 49 0.92 -5.60 -6.65
CA ALA A 49 0.79 -4.75 -7.83
C ALA A 49 1.59 -3.45 -7.70
N PHE A 50 1.55 -2.78 -6.55
CA PHE A 50 2.31 -1.55 -6.32
C PHE A 50 3.82 -1.78 -6.26
N ALA A 51 4.26 -2.89 -5.67
CA ALA A 51 5.67 -3.30 -5.71
C ALA A 51 6.13 -3.52 -7.15
N THR A 52 5.32 -4.20 -7.97
CA THR A 52 5.57 -4.39 -9.40
C THR A 52 5.66 -3.06 -10.14
N ALA A 53 4.79 -2.12 -9.82
CA ALA A 53 4.75 -0.77 -10.41
C ALA A 53 5.84 0.18 -9.85
N GLY A 54 6.64 -0.24 -8.86
CA GLY A 54 7.66 0.60 -8.23
C GLY A 54 7.08 1.74 -7.38
N ASN A 55 5.83 1.61 -6.90
CA ASN A 55 5.14 2.66 -6.15
C ASN A 55 5.36 2.50 -4.64
N GLU A 56 6.49 3.00 -4.14
CA GLU A 56 6.87 2.95 -2.73
C GLU A 56 5.79 3.49 -1.78
N ILE A 57 5.24 4.66 -2.09
CA ILE A 57 4.26 5.35 -1.23
C ILE A 57 3.03 4.46 -1.06
N ALA A 58 2.54 3.87 -2.14
CA ALA A 58 1.40 2.97 -2.08
C ALA A 58 1.74 1.67 -1.34
N VAL A 59 2.91 1.06 -1.57
CA VAL A 59 3.34 -0.14 -0.83
C VAL A 59 3.34 0.10 0.68
N ARG A 60 3.90 1.23 1.14
CA ARG A 60 3.92 1.57 2.58
C ARG A 60 2.51 1.76 3.15
N ALA A 61 1.70 2.62 2.52
CA ALA A 61 0.35 2.92 3.01
C ALA A 61 -0.57 1.68 3.03
N HIS A 62 -0.44 0.79 2.04
CA HIS A 62 -1.19 -0.47 2.00
C HIS A 62 -0.63 -1.52 2.98
N THR A 63 0.69 -1.54 3.21
CA THR A 63 1.30 -2.40 4.26
C THR A 63 0.76 -2.05 5.64
N GLU A 64 0.75 -0.78 6.02
CA GLU A 64 0.23 -0.33 7.31
C GLU A 64 -1.23 -0.74 7.51
N ARG A 65 -2.07 -0.55 6.49
CA ARG A 65 -3.47 -1.00 6.51
C ARG A 65 -3.58 -2.51 6.68
N ALA A 66 -2.84 -3.30 5.89
CA ALA A 66 -2.88 -4.75 5.95
C ALA A 66 -2.48 -5.29 7.34
N LEU A 67 -1.45 -4.71 7.95
CA LEU A 67 -1.04 -5.04 9.31
C LEU A 67 -2.16 -4.73 10.33
N GLY A 68 -2.85 -3.60 10.17
CA GLY A 68 -4.02 -3.24 10.98
C GLY A 68 -5.20 -4.22 10.87
N LEU A 69 -5.27 -4.97 9.76
CA LEU A 69 -6.24 -6.04 9.51
C LEU A 69 -5.78 -7.41 10.02
N GLY A 70 -4.61 -7.49 10.66
CA GLY A 70 -4.02 -8.73 11.15
C GLY A 70 -3.29 -9.56 10.11
N VAL A 71 -3.07 -9.04 8.90
CA VAL A 71 -2.24 -9.70 7.90
C VAL A 71 -0.80 -9.70 8.38
N THR A 72 -0.13 -10.85 8.36
CA THR A 72 1.25 -10.94 8.84
C THR A 72 2.23 -10.33 7.83
N GLU A 73 3.31 -9.72 8.32
CA GLU A 73 4.39 -9.22 7.46
C GLU A 73 4.94 -10.33 6.53
N ALA A 74 5.01 -11.57 7.02
CA ALA A 74 5.42 -12.72 6.22
C ALA A 74 4.49 -12.95 5.02
N ALA A 75 3.18 -12.83 5.19
CA ALA A 75 2.21 -12.95 4.09
C ALA A 75 2.37 -11.81 3.07
N LEU A 76 2.63 -10.58 3.52
CA LEU A 76 2.87 -9.43 2.65
C LEU A 76 4.12 -9.63 1.77
N ARG A 77 5.22 -10.04 2.41
CA ARG A 77 6.48 -10.35 1.71
C ARG A 77 6.29 -11.49 0.71
N HIS A 78 5.54 -12.52 1.09
CA HIS A 78 5.25 -13.65 0.21
C HIS A 78 4.45 -13.22 -1.03
N ALA A 79 3.45 -12.34 -0.88
CA ALA A 79 2.68 -11.82 -2.02
C ALA A 79 3.56 -11.12 -3.07
N VAL A 80 4.56 -10.34 -2.62
CA VAL A 80 5.55 -9.72 -3.53
C VAL A 80 6.50 -10.76 -4.13
N LEU A 81 6.95 -11.76 -3.36
CA LEU A 81 7.80 -12.83 -3.88
C LEU A 81 7.12 -13.65 -4.98
N LEU A 82 5.80 -13.85 -4.91
CA LEU A 82 5.04 -14.57 -5.94
C LEU A 82 5.09 -13.89 -7.32
N THR A 83 5.42 -12.60 -7.40
CA THR A 83 5.57 -11.89 -8.68
C THR A 83 6.95 -12.08 -9.30
N LEU A 84 7.96 -12.50 -8.52
CA LEU A 84 9.34 -12.68 -8.97
C LEU A 84 9.45 -13.83 -9.97
N GLY A 85 9.99 -13.53 -11.15
CA GLY A 85 10.09 -14.51 -12.24
C GLY A 85 8.79 -14.70 -13.03
N ALA A 86 7.70 -14.03 -12.64
CA ALA A 86 6.48 -13.93 -13.42
C ALA A 86 6.40 -12.57 -14.13
N THR A 87 6.33 -11.47 -13.36
CA THR A 87 6.11 -10.12 -13.89
C THR A 87 7.12 -9.09 -13.37
N THR A 88 7.93 -9.42 -12.37
CA THR A 88 8.92 -8.51 -11.78
C THR A 88 10.36 -8.97 -11.95
N THR A 89 11.27 -7.99 -12.00
CA THR A 89 12.71 -8.20 -11.86
C THR A 89 13.11 -8.42 -10.40
N LEU A 90 14.34 -8.91 -10.19
CA LEU A 90 14.92 -9.02 -8.85
C LEU A 90 14.92 -7.66 -8.11
N ILE A 91 15.25 -6.57 -8.79
CA ILE A 91 15.36 -5.25 -8.17
C ILE A 91 14.01 -4.72 -7.71
N GLN A 92 12.96 -4.82 -8.55
CA GLN A 92 11.60 -4.42 -8.15
C GLN A 92 11.11 -5.23 -6.94
N THR A 93 11.39 -6.53 -6.95
CA THR A 93 10.99 -7.43 -5.86
C THR A 93 11.71 -7.04 -4.56
N VAL A 94 13.04 -6.87 -4.60
CA VAL A 94 13.84 -6.47 -3.43
C VAL A 94 13.38 -5.12 -2.87
N ASN A 95 13.08 -4.14 -3.73
CA ASN A 95 12.55 -2.85 -3.30
C ASN A 95 11.19 -3.01 -2.59
N GLY A 96 10.26 -3.78 -3.17
CA GLY A 96 8.97 -4.08 -2.55
C GLY A 96 9.12 -4.70 -1.16
N LEU A 97 10.01 -5.70 -1.02
CA LEU A 97 10.29 -6.33 0.27
C LEU A 97 10.88 -5.35 1.29
N LYS A 98 11.81 -4.49 0.88
CA LYS A 98 12.41 -3.46 1.73
C LYS A 98 11.34 -2.49 2.24
N TRP A 99 10.47 -1.99 1.37
CA TRP A 99 9.44 -1.03 1.76
C TRP A 99 8.41 -1.62 2.72
N ILE A 100 8.03 -2.89 2.53
CA ILE A 100 7.17 -3.62 3.48
C ILE A 100 7.84 -3.70 4.84
N GLN A 101 9.11 -4.08 4.89
CA GLN A 101 9.84 -4.21 6.15
C GLN A 101 9.95 -2.89 6.91
N GLU A 102 10.28 -1.81 6.22
CA GLU A 102 10.39 -0.48 6.83
C GLU A 102 9.03 0.03 7.33
N ALA A 103 7.94 -0.22 6.59
CA ALA A 103 6.59 0.11 7.05
C ALA A 103 6.16 -0.72 8.29
N ALA A 104 6.46 -2.02 8.30
CA ALA A 104 6.17 -2.88 9.45
C ALA A 104 6.94 -2.44 10.71
N GLN A 105 8.21 -2.08 10.57
CA GLN A 105 9.01 -1.52 11.67
C GLN A 105 8.44 -0.20 12.19
N ALA A 106 7.97 0.68 11.30
CA ALA A 106 7.37 1.95 11.69
C ALA A 106 6.09 1.75 12.54
N VAL A 107 5.22 0.81 12.14
CA VAL A 107 4.00 0.48 12.91
C VAL A 107 4.34 -0.10 14.28
N GLN A 108 5.32 -1.00 14.36
CA GLN A 108 5.75 -1.60 15.64
C GLN A 108 6.36 -0.57 16.60
N GLY A 109 7.14 0.38 16.06
CA GLY A 109 7.72 1.47 16.84
C GLY A 109 6.68 2.43 17.42
N GLN A 110 5.55 2.62 16.74
CA GLN A 110 4.42 3.42 17.23
C GLN A 110 3.61 2.72 18.34
N GLN A 111 3.68 1.40 18.44
CA GLN A 111 2.96 0.63 19.47
C GLN A 111 3.69 0.58 20.82
N HIS A 112 4.98 0.92 20.85
CA HIS A 112 5.85 0.82 22.04
C HIS A 112 6.41 2.17 22.52
N GLY A 113 5.99 3.29 21.90
CA GLY A 113 6.37 4.66 22.28
C GLY A 113 5.18 5.43 22.83
#